data_AF-A0A7R9GLA1-F1
#
_entry.id   AF-A0A7R9GLA1-F1
#
_cell.length_a   1.000
_cell.length_b   1.000
_cell.length_c   1.000
_cell.angle_alpha   90.00
_cell.angle_beta   90.00
_cell.angle_gamma   90.00
#
_symmetry.space_group_name_H-M   'P 1'
#
loop_
_entity.id
_entity.type
_entity.pdbx_description
1 polymer ?
#
loop_
_entity_poly.entity_id
_entity_poly.type
_entity_poly.pdbx_seq_one_letter_code
_entity_poly.pdbx_strand_id
1 'polypeptide(L)'
;MHLWKKSEKARLELRQHVFVNATQTRLLDRMVSPYWRRPRYWVDDPYQPYQERNNFWSTRKKPLPLCRIDENMWKTLVTASFRPFQARKVSLLAPCCRQVDIPVDPESHEPTIPPYEEKPNEPTQTKRARLLYQSRKRGMLENGLLLSTFADKYLGNMTETQLKDYDRLINLPSNDWDIYYWAVG
;
A
#
# COMPACT_ATOMS: atom_id res chain seq x y z
N MET A 1 18.33 36.55 -0.61
CA MET A 1 17.01 35.87 -0.69
C MET A 1 16.82 35.03 0.56
N HIS A 2 15.83 35.36 1.40
CA HIS A 2 15.55 34.61 2.63
C HIS A 2 14.79 33.32 2.25
N LEU A 3 15.44 32.17 2.33
CA LEU A 3 14.83 30.89 2.00
C LEU A 3 13.96 30.44 3.19
N TRP A 4 12.65 30.55 3.05
CA TRP A 4 11.68 30.22 4.11
C TRP A 4 11.73 28.71 4.40
N LYS A 5 12.48 28.30 5.43
CA LYS A 5 12.55 26.91 5.89
C LYS A 5 11.62 26.73 7.09
N LYS A 6 10.71 25.76 7.00
CA LYS A 6 9.88 25.32 8.13
C LYS A 6 10.77 24.79 9.26
N SER A 7 10.38 25.04 10.51
CA SER A 7 11.09 24.52 11.68
C SER A 7 11.11 22.98 11.67
N GLU A 8 12.09 22.39 12.35
CA GLU A 8 12.20 20.92 12.45
C GLU A 8 10.94 20.30 13.06
N LYS A 9 10.38 20.95 14.09
CA LYS A 9 9.10 20.57 14.70
C LYS A 9 7.95 20.56 13.68
N ALA A 10 7.80 21.62 12.89
CA ALA A 10 6.76 21.70 11.87
C ALA A 10 6.95 20.65 10.76
N ARG A 11 8.19 20.31 10.41
CA ARG A 11 8.50 19.22 9.46
C ARG A 11 8.13 17.85 10.03
N LEU A 12 8.31 17.62 11.33
CA LEU A 12 7.92 16.38 12.00
C LEU A 12 6.39 16.24 12.08
N GLU A 13 5.70 17.32 12.41
CA GLU A 13 4.23 17.36 12.47
C GLU A 13 3.61 17.13 11.07
N LEU A 14 4.15 17.74 10.02
CA LEU A 14 3.69 17.53 8.64
C LEU A 14 3.94 16.11 8.11
N ARG A 15 4.87 15.36 8.71
CA ARG A 15 5.12 13.93 8.39
C ARG A 15 4.15 13.00 9.12
N GLN A 16 3.47 13.48 10.15
CA GLN A 16 2.57 12.69 10.98
C GLN A 16 1.12 12.98 10.58
N HIS A 17 0.38 11.94 10.20
CA HIS A 17 -1.07 12.05 10.09
C HIS A 17 -1.68 11.83 11.49
N VAL A 18 -1.98 12.92 12.21
CA VAL A 18 -2.57 12.83 13.55
C VAL A 18 -4.07 12.59 13.43
N PHE A 19 -4.46 11.31 13.43
CA PHE A 19 -5.86 10.89 13.27
C PHE A 19 -6.73 11.27 14.48
N VAL A 20 -6.14 11.33 15.69
CA VAL A 20 -6.86 11.59 16.96
C VAL A 20 -5.92 12.19 18.01
N ASN A 21 -6.45 13.01 18.92
CA ASN A 21 -5.71 13.60 20.04
C ASN A 21 -5.43 12.54 21.14
N ALA A 22 -4.40 12.75 21.98
CA ALA A 22 -3.98 11.79 23.01
C ALA A 22 -5.09 11.38 24.00
N THR A 23 -6.01 12.31 24.32
CA THR A 23 -7.18 12.03 25.16
C THR A 23 -8.18 11.11 24.46
N GLN A 24 -8.41 11.33 23.17
CA GLN A 24 -9.29 10.51 22.33
C GLN A 24 -8.70 9.12 22.10
N THR A 25 -7.38 9.00 21.89
CA THR A 25 -6.69 7.70 21.84
C THR A 25 -6.87 6.90 23.12
N ARG A 26 -6.70 7.53 24.30
CA ARG A 26 -6.92 6.86 25.59
C ARG A 26 -8.37 6.42 25.80
N LEU A 27 -9.34 7.22 25.34
CA LEU A 27 -10.76 6.86 25.39
C LEU A 27 -11.02 5.62 24.52
N LEU A 28 -10.51 5.60 23.29
CA LEU A 28 -10.66 4.47 22.36
C LEU A 28 -10.04 3.19 22.93
N ASP A 29 -8.84 3.27 23.49
CA ASP A 29 -8.21 2.12 24.16
C ASP A 29 -9.08 1.59 25.31
N ARG A 30 -9.73 2.46 26.09
CA ARG A 30 -10.65 2.03 27.16
C ARG A 30 -11.94 1.42 26.64
N MET A 31 -12.45 1.89 25.51
CA MET A 31 -13.66 1.37 24.88
C MET A 31 -13.43 0.01 24.19
N VAL A 32 -12.21 -0.25 23.70
CA VAL A 32 -11.83 -1.56 23.17
C VAL A 32 -11.68 -2.53 24.34
N SER A 33 -12.75 -3.26 24.61
CA SER A 33 -12.79 -4.26 25.67
C SER A 33 -11.69 -5.32 25.46
N PRO A 34 -11.18 -5.95 26.54
CA PRO A 34 -10.16 -6.99 26.43
C PRO A 34 -10.54 -8.16 25.52
N TYR A 35 -11.84 -8.38 25.30
CA TYR A 35 -12.35 -9.38 24.36
C TYR A 35 -11.77 -9.19 22.94
N TRP A 36 -11.73 -7.94 22.45
CA TRP A 36 -11.22 -7.61 21.12
C TRP A 36 -9.70 -7.53 21.04
N ARG A 37 -8.99 -7.51 22.19
CA ARG A 37 -7.52 -7.52 22.23
C ARG A 37 -6.94 -8.93 22.31
N ARG A 38 -7.76 -9.96 22.54
CA ARG A 38 -7.29 -11.35 22.61
C ARG A 38 -6.97 -11.84 21.20
N PRO A 39 -5.75 -12.36 20.95
CA PRO A 39 -5.43 -13.00 19.69
C PRO A 39 -6.35 -14.21 19.45
N ARG A 40 -6.84 -14.36 18.22
CA ARG A 40 -7.53 -15.57 17.76
C ARG A 40 -6.56 -16.35 16.88
N TYR A 41 -6.41 -17.65 17.17
CA TYR A 41 -5.52 -18.53 16.42
C TYR A 41 -6.32 -19.33 15.41
N TRP A 42 -5.93 -19.25 14.14
CA TRP A 42 -6.47 -20.07 13.07
C TRP A 42 -5.47 -21.18 12.74
N VAL A 43 -5.96 -22.30 12.21
CA VAL A 43 -5.14 -23.51 11.98
C VAL A 43 -3.95 -23.22 11.06
N ASP A 44 -4.14 -22.38 10.04
CA ASP A 44 -3.08 -21.91 9.12
C ASP A 44 -3.25 -20.41 8.83
N ASP A 45 -2.92 -19.53 9.78
CA ASP A 45 -2.96 -18.07 9.56
C ASP A 45 -1.69 -17.59 8.86
N PRO A 46 -1.72 -17.28 7.54
CA PRO A 46 -0.54 -16.79 6.83
C PRO A 46 -0.04 -15.45 7.38
N TYR A 47 -0.86 -14.73 8.16
CA TYR A 47 -0.53 -13.43 8.72
C TYR A 47 0.00 -13.47 10.15
N GLN A 48 0.07 -14.64 10.78
CA GLN A 48 0.59 -14.79 12.14
C GLN A 48 1.98 -14.13 12.36
N PRO A 49 2.95 -14.18 11.42
CA PRO A 49 4.24 -13.50 11.57
C PRO A 49 4.13 -11.98 11.71
N TYR A 50 3.07 -11.37 11.16
CA TYR A 50 2.86 -9.92 11.18
C TYR A 50 2.11 -9.44 12.43
N GLN A 51 1.50 -10.34 13.20
CA GLN A 51 0.83 -10.00 14.46
C GLN A 51 1.84 -9.66 15.58
N GLU A 52 3.09 -10.08 15.45
CA GLU A 52 4.15 -9.78 16.43
C GLU A 52 4.75 -8.37 16.23
N ARG A 53 4.42 -7.43 17.13
CA ARG A 53 4.99 -6.06 17.13
C ARG A 53 6.36 -5.99 17.84
N ASN A 54 7.38 -6.64 17.27
CA ASN A 54 8.74 -6.69 17.85
C ASN A 54 9.66 -5.51 17.45
N ASN A 55 9.21 -4.68 16.52
CA ASN A 55 10.01 -3.57 15.96
C ASN A 55 10.23 -2.43 16.96
N PHE A 56 9.28 -2.21 17.87
CA PHE A 56 9.40 -1.20 18.92
C PHE A 56 10.00 -1.82 20.18
N TRP A 57 10.94 -1.13 20.80
CA TRP A 57 11.59 -1.60 22.03
C TRP A 57 10.58 -1.82 23.18
N SER A 58 9.55 -0.97 23.28
CA SER A 58 8.56 -1.02 24.36
C SER A 58 7.56 -2.18 24.25
N THR A 59 7.31 -2.71 23.06
CA THR A 59 6.34 -3.80 22.82
C THR A 59 7.01 -5.14 22.54
N ARG A 60 8.35 -5.19 22.61
CA ARG A 60 9.17 -6.34 22.30
C ARG A 60 9.12 -7.36 23.45
N LYS A 61 8.59 -8.54 23.17
CA LYS A 61 8.54 -9.66 24.14
C LYS A 61 9.77 -10.56 24.12
N LYS A 62 10.38 -10.73 22.95
CA LYS A 62 11.59 -11.55 22.74
C LYS A 62 12.83 -10.64 22.80
N PRO A 63 13.90 -10.99 23.53
CA PRO A 63 15.13 -10.21 23.45
C PRO A 63 15.57 -10.15 21.99
N LEU A 64 16.22 -9.05 21.58
CA LEU A 64 16.86 -9.03 20.26
C LEU A 64 17.75 -10.26 20.20
N PRO A 65 17.70 -11.07 19.12
CA PRO A 65 18.72 -12.07 18.94
C PRO A 65 20.03 -11.30 19.01
N LEU A 66 20.88 -11.66 19.99
CA LEU A 66 22.25 -11.14 20.06
C LEU A 66 22.77 -11.23 18.64
N CYS A 67 23.22 -10.09 18.09
CA CYS A 67 23.84 -10.05 16.77
C CYS A 67 24.72 -11.29 16.69
N ARG A 68 24.49 -12.17 15.70
CA ARG A 68 25.24 -13.42 15.53
C ARG A 68 26.71 -13.03 15.57
N ILE A 69 27.33 -13.16 16.74
CA ILE A 69 28.75 -12.97 16.91
C ILE A 69 29.28 -14.16 16.14
N ASP A 70 29.92 -13.91 15.00
CA ASP A 70 30.63 -14.94 14.26
C ASP A 70 31.37 -15.82 15.27
N GLU A 71 31.32 -17.15 15.11
CA GLU A 71 31.99 -18.11 15.99
C GLU A 71 33.51 -17.86 16.13
N ASN A 72 34.05 -16.92 15.36
CA ASN A 72 35.44 -16.48 15.38
C ASN A 72 35.72 -15.36 16.39
N MET A 73 34.71 -14.70 16.97
CA MET A 73 34.89 -13.64 17.99
C MET A 73 34.91 -14.16 19.43
N TRP A 74 34.24 -15.28 19.75
CA TRP A 74 34.28 -15.84 21.11
C TRP A 74 35.67 -16.42 21.44
N LYS A 75 36.36 -16.97 20.43
CA LYS A 75 37.72 -17.53 20.57
C LYS A 75 38.77 -16.46 20.90
N THR A 76 38.55 -15.20 20.50
CA THR A 76 39.45 -14.08 20.79
C THR A 76 39.22 -13.47 22.18
N LEU A 77 38.02 -13.63 22.75
CA LEU A 77 37.67 -13.06 24.06
C LEU A 77 38.03 -13.96 25.24
N VAL A 78 38.25 -15.27 25.02
CA VAL A 78 38.69 -16.19 26.08
C VAL A 78 40.22 -16.18 26.27
N THR A 79 40.98 -15.62 25.33
CA THR A 79 42.47 -15.50 25.41
C THR A 79 42.97 -14.13 25.87
N ALA A 80 42.10 -13.11 25.93
CA ALA A 80 42.48 -11.79 26.42
C ALA A 80 42.21 -11.69 27.93
N SER A 81 43.13 -12.24 28.72
CA SER A 81 43.23 -11.91 30.15
C SER A 81 43.37 -10.39 30.32
N PHE A 82 42.47 -9.83 31.14
CA PHE A 82 42.60 -8.57 31.86
C PHE A 82 43.29 -7.40 31.13
N ARG A 83 42.48 -6.48 30.59
CA ARG A 83 42.87 -5.05 30.56
C ARG A 83 41.77 -4.20 31.17
N PRO A 84 42.12 -3.25 32.07
CA PRO A 84 41.12 -2.46 32.76
C PRO A 84 40.51 -1.42 31.82
N PHE A 85 39.20 -1.29 31.97
CA PHE A 85 38.35 -0.11 31.78
C PHE A 85 39.03 1.10 31.12
N GLN A 86 38.98 1.17 29.79
CA GLN A 86 39.13 2.44 29.09
C GLN A 86 37.85 2.69 28.29
N ALA A 87 37.07 3.64 28.78
CA ALA A 87 35.84 4.11 28.18
C ALA A 87 36.11 4.68 26.78
N ARG A 88 36.00 3.84 25.75
CA ARG A 88 35.90 4.31 24.37
C ARG A 88 34.44 4.64 24.10
N LYS A 89 34.19 5.92 23.81
CA LYS A 89 32.93 6.44 23.27
C LYS A 89 32.53 5.58 22.07
N VAL A 90 31.49 4.77 22.22
CA VAL A 90 30.85 4.12 21.09
C VAL A 90 30.06 5.19 20.37
N SER A 91 30.50 5.53 19.17
CA SER A 91 29.81 6.42 18.26
C SER A 91 28.39 5.91 18.04
N LEU A 92 27.40 6.76 18.35
CA LEU A 92 25.96 6.57 18.10
C LEU A 92 25.62 6.63 16.60
N LEU A 93 26.33 5.87 15.77
CA LEU A 93 26.07 5.74 14.35
C LEU A 93 26.26 4.27 13.97
N ALA A 94 25.27 3.46 14.34
CA ALA A 94 25.01 2.21 13.65
C ALA A 94 23.54 2.25 13.22
N PRO A 95 23.24 2.17 11.92
CA PRO A 95 21.89 2.28 11.42
C PRO A 95 21.11 1.06 11.91
N CYS A 96 20.19 1.27 12.87
CA CYS A 96 19.20 0.28 13.28
C CYS A 96 18.12 0.10 12.19
N CYS A 97 18.53 0.14 10.93
CA CYS A 97 17.72 -0.26 9.79
C CYS A 97 18.12 -1.70 9.53
N ARG A 98 17.66 -2.62 10.38
CA ARG A 98 17.68 -4.03 10.00
C ARG A 98 16.83 -4.10 8.73
N GLN A 99 17.45 -4.37 7.59
CA GLN A 99 16.73 -4.85 6.43
C GLN A 99 16.00 -6.09 6.92
N VAL A 100 14.69 -5.94 7.11
CA VAL A 100 13.81 -7.08 7.21
C VAL A 100 13.91 -7.69 5.83
N ASP A 101 14.49 -8.87 5.71
CA ASP A 101 14.33 -9.68 4.52
C ASP A 101 12.83 -9.94 4.44
N ILE A 102 12.12 -9.07 3.70
CA ILE A 102 10.72 -9.26 3.37
C ILE A 102 10.72 -10.62 2.65
N PRO A 103 9.96 -11.62 3.14
CA PRO A 103 9.76 -12.84 2.39
C PRO A 103 9.35 -12.40 0.99
N VAL A 104 10.18 -12.71 -0.02
CA VAL A 104 9.79 -12.49 -1.41
C VAL A 104 8.57 -13.36 -1.57
N ASP A 105 7.40 -12.73 -1.61
CA ASP A 105 6.14 -13.43 -1.82
C ASP A 105 6.35 -14.37 -3.02
N PRO A 106 6.02 -15.66 -2.90
CA PRO A 106 6.13 -16.58 -4.02
C PRO A 106 5.32 -15.97 -5.16
N GLU A 107 6.02 -15.63 -6.25
CA GLU A 107 5.55 -15.15 -7.55
C GLU A 107 4.06 -14.82 -7.51
N SER A 108 3.73 -13.54 -7.30
CA SER A 108 2.36 -13.07 -7.20
C SER A 108 1.55 -13.64 -8.37
N HIS A 109 0.76 -14.68 -8.10
CA HIS A 109 -0.18 -15.24 -9.05
C HIS A 109 -1.31 -14.22 -9.16
N GLU A 110 -1.03 -13.11 -9.83
CA GLU A 110 -2.06 -12.15 -10.18
C GLU A 110 -3.08 -12.92 -11.01
N PRO A 111 -4.36 -12.93 -10.60
CA PRO A 111 -5.39 -13.61 -11.37
C PRO A 111 -5.44 -12.96 -12.76
N THR A 112 -5.26 -13.76 -13.80
CA THR A 112 -5.34 -13.27 -15.17
C THR A 112 -6.75 -12.77 -15.44
N ILE A 113 -6.85 -11.51 -15.83
CA ILE A 113 -8.14 -10.90 -16.18
C ILE A 113 -8.65 -11.62 -17.43
N PRO A 114 -9.91 -12.10 -17.45
CA PRO A 114 -10.47 -12.74 -18.63
C PRO A 114 -10.46 -11.75 -19.81
N PRO A 115 -10.12 -12.20 -21.02
CA PRO A 115 -10.13 -11.34 -22.20
C PRO A 115 -11.56 -10.86 -22.49
N TYR A 116 -11.68 -9.62 -22.97
CA TYR A 116 -12.97 -9.05 -23.35
C TYR A 116 -13.53 -9.72 -24.62
N GLU A 117 -14.79 -10.14 -24.57
CA GLU A 117 -15.53 -10.71 -25.72
C GLU A 117 -16.48 -9.66 -26.31
N GLU A 118 -16.31 -9.33 -27.60
CA GLU A 118 -17.24 -8.46 -28.31
C GLU A 118 -18.61 -9.13 -28.50
N LYS A 119 -19.69 -8.38 -28.29
CA LYS A 119 -21.08 -8.86 -28.49
C LYS A 119 -21.60 -8.42 -29.87
N PRO A 120 -21.61 -9.28 -30.90
CA PRO A 120 -21.97 -8.88 -32.27
C PRO A 120 -23.48 -8.76 -32.53
N ASN A 121 -24.33 -9.48 -31.78
CA ASN A 121 -25.74 -9.67 -32.13
C ASN A 121 -26.72 -8.74 -31.37
N GLU A 122 -26.24 -7.66 -30.76
CA GLU A 122 -27.10 -6.71 -30.02
C GLU A 122 -27.64 -5.60 -30.92
N PRO A 123 -28.92 -5.17 -30.76
CA PRO A 123 -29.44 -4.03 -31.50
C PRO A 123 -28.75 -2.73 -31.06
N THR A 124 -28.59 -1.78 -31.99
CA THR A 124 -27.80 -0.55 -31.80
C THR A 124 -28.25 0.28 -30.59
N GLN A 125 -29.55 0.31 -30.29
CA GLN A 125 -30.09 1.04 -29.14
C GLN A 125 -29.70 0.39 -27.81
N THR A 126 -29.74 -0.94 -27.72
CA THR A 126 -29.29 -1.69 -26.54
C THR A 126 -27.78 -1.55 -26.36
N LYS A 127 -27.01 -1.57 -27.46
CA LYS A 127 -25.57 -1.29 -27.44
C LYS A 127 -25.27 0.10 -26.87
N ARG A 128 -25.97 1.14 -27.33
CA ARG A 128 -25.82 2.50 -26.80
C ARG A 128 -26.13 2.59 -25.31
N ALA A 129 -27.23 1.97 -24.86
CA ALA A 129 -27.60 1.95 -23.45
C ALA A 129 -26.55 1.23 -22.57
N ARG A 130 -26.00 0.11 -23.06
CA ARG A 130 -24.92 -0.63 -22.41
C ARG A 130 -23.65 0.23 -22.29
N LEU A 131 -23.21 0.83 -23.39
CA LEU A 131 -22.02 1.69 -23.44
C LEU A 131 -22.16 2.91 -22.53
N LEU A 132 -23.35 3.52 -22.48
CA LEU A 132 -23.67 4.61 -21.56
C LEU A 132 -23.52 4.17 -20.10
N TYR A 133 -24.04 2.98 -19.76
CA TYR A 133 -23.92 2.42 -18.41
C TYR A 133 -22.46 2.15 -18.02
N GLN A 134 -21.70 1.47 -18.89
CA GLN A 134 -20.28 1.17 -18.67
C GLN A 134 -19.44 2.43 -18.48
N SER A 135 -19.75 3.50 -19.23
CA SER A 135 -19.07 4.79 -19.10
C SER A 135 -19.32 5.46 -17.75
N ARG A 136 -20.53 5.31 -17.19
CA ARG A 136 -20.91 5.88 -15.89
C ARG A 136 -20.41 5.06 -14.69
N LYS A 137 -20.20 3.75 -14.85
CA LYS A 137 -19.85 2.82 -13.77
C LYS A 137 -18.38 2.42 -13.79
N ARG A 138 -17.50 3.42 -13.67
CA ARG A 138 -16.05 3.25 -13.57
C ARG A 138 -15.56 3.22 -12.13
N GLY A 139 -14.39 2.62 -11.92
CA GLY A 139 -13.75 2.53 -10.61
C GLY A 139 -13.16 3.86 -10.10
N MET A 140 -12.85 4.79 -11.02
CA MET A 140 -12.36 6.14 -10.70
C MET A 140 -13.35 7.23 -11.13
N LEU A 141 -13.42 8.30 -10.33
CA LEU A 141 -14.42 9.37 -10.49
C LEU A 141 -14.06 10.28 -11.67
N GLU A 142 -12.78 10.47 -11.92
CA GLU A 142 -12.19 11.29 -12.97
C GLU A 142 -12.67 10.81 -14.35
N ASN A 143 -12.47 9.53 -14.66
CA ASN A 143 -12.98 8.92 -15.88
C ASN A 143 -14.50 8.86 -15.92
N GLY A 144 -15.13 8.62 -14.76
CA GLY A 144 -16.58 8.63 -14.65
C GLY A 144 -17.18 9.96 -15.14
N LEU A 145 -16.63 11.09 -14.73
CA LEU A 145 -17.08 12.42 -15.16
C LEU A 145 -16.75 12.69 -16.64
N LEU A 146 -15.53 12.38 -17.08
CA LEU A 146 -15.09 12.63 -18.45
C LEU A 146 -15.89 11.79 -19.47
N LEU A 147 -15.98 10.49 -19.25
CA LEU A 147 -16.65 9.57 -20.17
C LEU A 147 -18.17 9.66 -20.09
N SER A 148 -18.76 9.93 -18.91
CA SER A 148 -20.21 10.08 -18.81
C SER A 148 -20.73 11.28 -19.61
N THR A 149 -20.06 12.43 -19.51
CA THR A 149 -20.45 13.64 -20.25
C THR A 149 -20.23 13.50 -21.76
N PHE A 150 -19.18 12.79 -22.17
CA PHE A 150 -18.94 12.43 -23.57
C PHE A 150 -20.02 11.47 -24.10
N ALA A 151 -20.27 10.38 -23.39
CA ALA A 151 -21.23 9.34 -23.75
C ALA A 151 -22.64 9.93 -23.96
N ASP A 152 -23.10 10.78 -23.04
CA ASP A 152 -24.42 11.41 -23.09
C ASP A 152 -24.61 12.28 -24.34
N LYS A 153 -23.56 12.97 -24.79
CA LYS A 153 -23.59 13.88 -25.95
C LYS A 153 -23.45 13.17 -27.29
N TYR A 154 -22.56 12.18 -27.39
CA TYR A 154 -22.13 11.64 -28.69
C TYR A 154 -22.73 10.26 -29.02
N LEU A 155 -23.12 9.43 -28.05
CA LEU A 155 -23.65 8.08 -28.33
C LEU A 155 -24.90 8.06 -29.21
N GLY A 156 -25.73 9.10 -29.13
CA GLY A 156 -26.93 9.23 -29.96
C GLY A 156 -26.63 9.32 -31.46
N ASN A 157 -25.53 10.00 -31.83
CA ASN A 157 -25.19 10.33 -33.22
C ASN A 157 -24.12 9.41 -33.83
N MET A 158 -23.48 8.54 -33.04
CA MET A 158 -22.41 7.65 -33.51
C MET A 158 -22.93 6.56 -34.46
N THR A 159 -22.12 6.25 -35.48
CA THR A 159 -22.31 5.11 -36.39
C THR A 159 -21.94 3.78 -35.71
N GLU A 160 -22.36 2.65 -36.28
CA GLU A 160 -22.07 1.34 -35.68
C GLU A 160 -20.57 1.02 -35.59
N THR A 161 -19.78 1.49 -36.56
CA THR A 161 -18.32 1.33 -36.54
C THR A 161 -17.70 2.12 -35.38
N GLN A 162 -18.11 3.38 -35.20
CA GLN A 162 -17.68 4.21 -34.07
C GLN A 162 -18.09 3.61 -32.73
N LEU A 163 -19.28 3.02 -32.63
CA LEU A 163 -19.73 2.32 -31.42
C LEU A 163 -18.87 1.08 -31.13
N LYS A 164 -18.37 0.37 -32.15
CA LYS A 164 -17.44 -0.76 -31.97
C LYS A 164 -16.07 -0.29 -31.48
N ASP A 165 -15.54 0.78 -32.08
CA ASP A 165 -14.25 1.35 -31.66
C ASP A 165 -14.32 1.91 -30.24
N TYR A 166 -15.43 2.57 -29.90
CA TYR A 166 -15.68 3.01 -28.54
C TYR A 166 -15.76 1.84 -27.55
N ASP A 167 -16.53 0.79 -27.89
CA ASP A 167 -16.66 -0.44 -27.07
C ASP A 167 -15.29 -1.07 -26.78
N ARG A 168 -14.39 -1.10 -27.77
CA ARG A 168 -13.02 -1.57 -27.61
C ARG A 168 -12.21 -0.68 -26.68
N LEU A 169 -12.20 0.63 -26.94
CA LEU A 169 -11.46 1.60 -26.13
C LEU A 169 -11.82 1.48 -24.64
N ILE A 170 -13.11 1.26 -24.34
CA ILE A 170 -13.62 1.27 -22.98
C ILE A 170 -13.50 -0.08 -22.25
N ASN A 171 -13.56 -1.22 -22.93
CA ASN A 171 -13.64 -2.55 -22.31
C ASN A 171 -12.39 -3.41 -22.46
N LEU A 172 -11.41 -3.01 -23.27
CA LEU A 172 -10.12 -3.70 -23.28
C LEU A 172 -9.48 -3.64 -21.89
N PRO A 173 -8.65 -4.62 -21.50
CA PRO A 173 -7.97 -4.67 -20.20
C PRO A 173 -6.89 -3.60 -20.02
N SER A 174 -6.98 -2.47 -20.74
CA SER A 174 -6.16 -1.29 -20.55
C SER A 174 -6.48 -0.66 -19.20
N ASN A 175 -5.46 -0.14 -18.52
CA ASN A 175 -5.66 0.52 -17.23
C ASN A 175 -6.53 1.77 -17.41
N ASP A 176 -7.57 1.95 -16.58
CA ASP A 176 -8.42 3.15 -16.59
C ASP A 176 -7.56 4.44 -16.48
N TRP A 177 -6.41 4.38 -15.81
CA TRP A 177 -5.48 5.51 -15.75
C TRP A 177 -4.89 5.91 -17.11
N ASP A 178 -4.64 4.95 -18.01
CA ASP A 178 -4.08 5.24 -19.34
C ASP A 178 -5.07 6.08 -20.15
N ILE A 179 -6.36 5.72 -20.08
CA ILE A 179 -7.45 6.46 -20.74
C ILE A 179 -7.48 7.91 -20.23
N TYR A 180 -7.33 8.11 -18.92
CA TYR A 180 -7.28 9.45 -18.32
C TYR A 180 -6.10 10.26 -18.85
N TYR A 181 -4.90 9.67 -18.86
CA TYR A 181 -3.70 10.37 -19.32
C TYR A 181 -3.77 10.72 -20.80
N TRP A 182 -4.29 9.83 -21.66
CA TRP A 182 -4.49 10.13 -23.08
C TRP A 182 -5.47 11.28 -23.31
N ALA A 183 -6.47 11.43 -22.45
CA ALA A 183 -7.46 12.48 -22.57
C ALA A 183 -6.94 13.85 -22.09
N VAL A 184 -6.06 13.87 -21.08
CA VAL A 184 -5.54 15.12 -20.48
C VAL A 184 -4.31 15.65 -21.23
N GLY A 185 -3.48 14.76 -21.80
CA GLY A 185 -2.26 15.12 -22.53
C GLY A 185 -1.02 15.22 -21.66
#